data_AF-A0A3N0DY59-F1
#
_entry.id   AF-A0A3N0DY59-F1
#
_cell.length_a   1.000
_cell.length_b   1.000
_cell.length_c   1.000
_cell.angle_alpha   90.00
_cell.angle_beta   90.00
_cell.angle_gamma   90.00
#
_symmetry.space_group_name_H-M   'P 1'
#
loop_
_entity.id
_entity.type
_entity.pdbx_description
1 polymer ?
#
loop_
_entity_poly.entity_id
_entity_poly.type
_entity_poly.pdbx_seq_one_letter_code
_entity_poly.pdbx_strand_id
1 'polypeptide(L)'
;VSVEKMETILALPLVRDKYSDYYNDEADDLWLGNQGYQFRQPGNKQGKCPRISLVTQLGYDEETGEGEFEFYHFDMKKMANGQVGVVLYTQKDNGYDSNIHSVSPDNIKDYREAIRCFERLESRVFKRNDVYLSTKNDR
;
A
#
# COMPACT_ATOMS: atom_id res chain seq x y z
N VAL A 1 -2.95 -12.57 -0.15
CA VAL A 1 -3.76 -11.46 0.40
C VAL A 1 -5.19 -11.60 -0.08
N SER A 2 -6.18 -11.50 0.80
CA SER A 2 -7.60 -11.59 0.46
C SER A 2 -8.26 -10.21 0.37
N VAL A 3 -9.43 -10.14 -0.27
CA VAL A 3 -10.27 -8.94 -0.31
C VAL A 3 -10.65 -8.48 1.10
N GLU A 4 -11.08 -9.41 1.96
CA GLU A 4 -11.44 -9.12 3.35
C GLU A 4 -10.29 -8.47 4.15
N LYS A 5 -9.05 -8.96 3.99
CA LYS A 5 -7.88 -8.35 4.65
C LYS A 5 -7.63 -6.91 4.18
N MET A 6 -7.74 -6.69 2.87
CA MET A 6 -7.59 -5.36 2.27
C MET A 6 -8.66 -4.39 2.78
N GLU A 7 -9.92 -4.81 2.76
CA GLU A 7 -11.06 -4.02 3.23
C GLU A 7 -10.93 -3.69 4.72
N THR A 8 -10.53 -4.67 5.54
CA THR A 8 -10.33 -4.49 6.98
C THR A 8 -9.29 -3.41 7.28
N ILE A 9 -8.13 -3.45 6.61
CA ILE A 9 -7.07 -2.46 6.80
C ILE A 9 -7.51 -1.08 6.29
N LEU A 10 -8.12 -1.00 5.11
CA LEU A 10 -8.56 0.27 4.52
C LEU A 10 -9.67 0.94 5.35
N ALA A 11 -10.49 0.16 6.05
CA ALA A 11 -11.55 0.65 6.92
C ALA A 11 -11.06 1.21 8.27
N LEU A 12 -9.79 0.98 8.64
CA LEU A 12 -9.26 1.43 9.93
C LEU A 12 -9.33 2.97 10.05
N PRO A 13 -9.85 3.51 11.17
CA PRO A 13 -9.88 4.96 11.41
C PRO A 13 -8.51 5.63 11.24
N LEU A 14 -7.44 5.02 11.74
CA LEU A 14 -6.07 5.53 11.54
C LEU A 14 -5.72 5.65 10.05
N VAL A 15 -6.05 4.64 9.25
CA VAL A 15 -5.76 4.63 7.82
C VAL A 15 -6.60 5.66 7.10
N ARG A 16 -7.89 5.79 7.45
CA ARG A 16 -8.82 6.74 6.81
C ARG A 16 -8.54 8.19 7.17
N ASP A 17 -8.22 8.47 8.43
CA ASP A 17 -8.09 9.83 8.94
C ASP A 17 -6.69 10.39 8.69
N LYS A 18 -5.65 9.55 8.76
CA LYS A 18 -4.25 10.02 8.79
C LYS A 18 -3.45 9.63 7.55
N TYR A 19 -3.65 8.42 7.03
CA TYR A 19 -2.81 7.84 5.97
C TYR A 19 -3.56 7.68 4.64
N SER A 20 -4.75 8.26 4.54
CA SER A 20 -5.58 8.15 3.36
C SER A 20 -5.25 9.26 2.38
N ASP A 21 -4.57 8.87 1.30
CA ASP A 21 -4.63 9.38 -0.08
C ASP A 21 -3.26 9.78 -0.65
N TYR A 22 -2.94 9.19 -1.79
CA TYR A 22 -1.84 9.55 -2.69
C TYR A 22 -1.91 11.01 -3.20
N TYR A 23 -3.05 11.68 -2.99
CA TYR A 23 -3.36 13.01 -3.48
C TYR A 23 -3.88 13.97 -2.40
N ASN A 24 -3.71 13.60 -1.12
CA ASN A 24 -3.95 14.50 -0.01
C ASN A 24 -2.60 14.97 0.51
N ASP A 25 -2.20 16.18 0.15
CA ASP A 25 -0.92 16.78 0.57
C ASP A 25 -0.81 16.93 2.10
N GLU A 26 -1.94 16.82 2.83
CA GLU A 26 -1.99 16.83 4.29
C GLU A 26 -1.96 15.41 4.92
N ALA A 27 -2.04 14.35 4.12
CA ALA A 27 -1.96 12.98 4.62
C ALA A 27 -0.51 12.60 4.89
N ASP A 28 -0.28 11.89 6.00
CA ASP A 28 1.03 11.36 6.32
C ASP A 28 1.30 10.07 5.51
N ASP A 29 2.55 9.82 5.14
CA ASP A 29 2.96 8.49 4.72
C ASP A 29 3.18 7.58 5.94
N LEU A 30 2.65 6.35 5.88
CA LEU A 30 2.95 5.37 6.91
C LEU A 30 4.29 4.69 6.61
N TRP A 31 5.31 4.98 7.41
CA TRP A 31 6.61 4.29 7.36
C TRP A 31 6.82 3.33 8.54
N LEU A 32 7.31 2.12 8.25
CA LEU A 32 7.68 1.09 9.22
C LEU A 32 9.13 0.63 9.02
N GLY A 33 10.09 1.52 9.27
CA GLY A 33 11.50 1.33 8.89
C GLY A 33 11.71 1.85 7.47
N ASN A 34 12.40 1.09 6.62
CA ASN A 34 12.58 1.43 5.20
C ASN A 34 11.38 1.04 4.29
N GLN A 35 10.22 0.77 4.89
CA GLN A 35 9.01 0.35 4.20
C GLN A 35 7.91 1.38 4.37
N GLY A 36 7.53 2.01 3.26
CA GLY A 36 6.41 2.93 3.14
C GLY A 36 5.13 2.20 2.73
N TYR A 37 4.00 2.65 3.25
CA TYR A 37 2.68 2.09 2.98
C TYR A 37 1.74 3.21 2.57
N GLN A 38 1.14 3.05 1.40
CA GLN A 38 0.27 4.07 0.80
C GLN A 38 -1.09 3.45 0.49
N PHE A 39 -2.16 4.20 0.77
CA PHE A 39 -3.52 3.68 0.77
C PHE A 39 -4.38 4.46 -0.22
N ARG A 40 -5.13 3.74 -1.06
CA ARG A 40 -6.16 4.30 -1.92
C ARG A 40 -7.51 3.74 -1.53
N GLN A 41 -8.36 4.62 -1.01
CA GLN A 41 -9.68 4.26 -0.48
C GLN A 41 -10.68 3.86 -1.58
N PRO A 42 -11.69 3.03 -1.24
CA PRO A 42 -12.85 2.85 -2.10
C PRO A 42 -13.58 4.17 -2.31
N GLY A 43 -14.06 4.40 -3.54
CA GLY A 43 -14.73 5.66 -3.90
C GLY A 43 -13.82 6.88 -3.96
N ASN A 44 -12.49 6.70 -4.07
CA ASN A 44 -11.57 7.82 -4.29
C ASN A 44 -12.00 8.70 -5.48
N LYS A 45 -11.65 9.99 -5.41
CA LYS A 45 -12.09 11.03 -6.37
C LYS A 45 -11.75 10.70 -7.83
N GLN A 46 -10.74 9.88 -8.07
CA GLN A 46 -10.26 9.50 -9.40
C GLN A 46 -10.95 8.25 -9.98
N GLY A 47 -11.90 7.66 -9.24
CA GLY A 47 -12.63 6.46 -9.67
C GLY A 47 -11.74 5.23 -9.85
N LYS A 48 -10.55 5.21 -9.24
CA LYS A 48 -9.62 4.07 -9.34
C LYS A 48 -10.02 2.97 -8.36
N CYS A 49 -9.54 1.75 -8.60
CA CYS A 49 -9.78 0.64 -7.66
C CYS A 49 -9.12 0.89 -6.29
N PRO A 50 -9.68 0.38 -5.18
CA PRO A 50 -8.98 0.39 -3.90
C PRO A 50 -7.61 -0.28 -4.00
N ARG A 51 -6.61 0.26 -3.30
CA ARG A 51 -5.21 -0.21 -3.36
C ARG A 51 -4.52 -0.05 -2.01
N ILE A 52 -3.66 -1.01 -1.70
CA ILE A 52 -2.59 -0.85 -0.72
C ILE A 52 -1.28 -1.00 -1.50
N SER A 53 -0.45 0.03 -1.46
CA SER A 53 0.88 0.01 -2.03
C SER A 53 1.92 -0.12 -0.95
N LEU A 54 2.96 -0.87 -1.26
CA LEU A 54 4.14 -1.08 -0.45
C LEU A 54 5.30 -0.46 -1.21
N VAL A 55 6.08 0.37 -0.54
CA VAL A 55 7.27 1.02 -1.09
C VAL A 55 8.45 0.57 -0.25
N THR A 56 9.45 -0.04 -0.86
CA THR A 56 10.70 -0.36 -0.18
C THR A 56 11.79 0.52 -0.74
N GLN A 57 12.43 1.31 0.13
CA GLN A 57 13.63 2.04 -0.25
C GLN A 57 14.80 1.05 -0.30
N LEU A 58 15.38 0.89 -1.48
CA LEU A 58 16.51 -0.01 -1.75
C LEU A 58 17.85 0.70 -1.54
N GLY A 59 17.92 1.98 -1.88
CA GLY A 59 19.13 2.77 -1.84
C GLY A 59 18.87 4.26 -1.99
N TYR A 60 19.95 5.01 -1.87
CA TYR A 60 20.01 6.44 -2.15
C TYR A 60 21.31 6.69 -2.91
N ASP A 61 21.19 7.28 -4.09
CA ASP A 61 22.34 7.71 -4.87
C ASP A 61 22.70 9.13 -4.44
N GLU A 62 23.86 9.28 -3.79
CA GLU A 62 24.35 10.57 -3.33
C GLU A 62 24.81 11.50 -4.47
N GLU A 63 25.16 10.95 -5.63
CA GLU A 63 25.62 11.73 -6.78
C GLU A 63 24.46 12.37 -7.54
N THR A 64 23.38 11.63 -7.74
CA THR A 64 22.17 12.13 -8.40
C THR A 64 21.17 12.75 -7.41
N GLY A 65 21.26 12.39 -6.13
CA GLY A 65 20.33 12.77 -5.09
C GLY A 65 19.00 12.00 -5.15
N GLU A 66 18.94 10.91 -5.93
CA GLU A 66 17.72 10.13 -6.18
C GLU A 66 17.66 8.87 -5.30
N GLY A 67 16.45 8.53 -4.85
CA GLY A 67 16.22 7.28 -4.12
C GLY A 67 15.84 6.14 -5.06
N GLU A 68 16.38 4.96 -4.82
CA GLU A 68 15.94 3.73 -5.49
C GLU A 68 14.81 3.08 -4.68
N PHE A 69 13.69 2.78 -5.35
CA PHE A 69 12.50 2.24 -4.71
C PHE A 69 11.92 1.05 -5.46
N GLU A 70 11.50 0.04 -4.71
CA GLU A 70 10.69 -1.07 -5.22
C GLU A 70 9.26 -0.95 -4.73
N PHE A 71 8.31 -1.08 -5.65
CA PHE A 71 6.89 -0.94 -5.38
C PHE A 71 6.15 -2.25 -5.57
N TYR A 72 5.20 -2.51 -4.69
CA TYR A 72 4.19 -3.55 -4.84
C TYR A 72 2.81 -2.97 -4.61
N HIS A 73 1.87 -3.23 -5.52
CA HIS A 73 0.49 -2.75 -5.41
C HIS A 73 -0.48 -3.92 -5.34
N PHE A 74 -1.24 -3.98 -4.25
CA PHE A 74 -2.36 -4.89 -4.09
C PHE A 74 -3.64 -4.16 -4.51
N ASP A 75 -4.12 -4.43 -5.73
CA ASP A 75 -5.31 -3.79 -6.29
C ASP A 75 -6.54 -4.69 -6.12
N MET A 76 -7.62 -4.16 -5.55
CA MET A 76 -8.92 -4.84 -5.54
C MET A 76 -9.67 -4.59 -6.85
N LYS A 77 -9.63 -5.55 -7.78
CA LYS A 77 -10.22 -5.42 -9.12
C LYS A 77 -11.36 -6.39 -9.34
N LYS A 78 -12.34 -5.95 -10.13
CA LYS A 78 -13.37 -6.83 -10.67
C LYS A 78 -12.75 -7.73 -11.74
N MET A 79 -12.82 -9.03 -11.53
CA MET A 79 -12.35 -10.08 -12.41
C MET A 79 -13.37 -10.35 -13.52
N ALA A 80 -12.96 -11.09 -14.56
CA ALA A 80 -13.82 -11.41 -15.71
C ALA A 80 -15.10 -12.17 -15.31
N ASN A 81 -15.06 -12.96 -14.24
CA ASN A 81 -16.22 -13.67 -13.68
C ASN A 81 -17.15 -12.79 -12.84
N GLY A 82 -16.90 -11.48 -12.76
CA GLY A 82 -17.68 -10.51 -12.00
C GLY A 82 -17.33 -10.41 -10.51
N GLN A 83 -16.52 -11.33 -9.97
CA GLN A 83 -16.06 -11.28 -8.58
C GLN A 83 -14.97 -10.23 -8.40
N VAL A 84 -14.83 -9.68 -7.19
CA VAL A 84 -13.69 -8.85 -6.83
C VAL A 84 -12.57 -9.74 -6.29
N GLY A 85 -11.35 -9.51 -6.74
CA GLY A 85 -10.15 -10.19 -6.23
C GLY A 85 -8.98 -9.23 -6.11
N VAL A 86 -7.92 -9.69 -5.45
CA VAL A 86 -6.69 -8.91 -5.27
C VAL A 86 -5.69 -9.30 -6.36
N VAL A 87 -5.23 -8.31 -7.13
CA VAL A 87 -4.19 -8.47 -8.15
C VAL A 87 -2.92 -7.77 -7.69
N LEU A 88 -1.80 -8.48 -7.76
CA LEU A 88 -0.48 -7.93 -7.42
C LEU A 88 0.16 -7.31 -8.66
N TYR A 89 0.62 -6.07 -8.51
CA TYR A 89 1.47 -5.39 -9.47
C TYR A 89 2.79 -4.99 -8.83
N THR A 90 3.81 -4.76 -9.66
CA THR A 90 5.10 -4.20 -9.24
C THR A 90 5.54 -3.10 -10.19
N GLN A 91 6.40 -2.23 -9.68
CA GLN A 91 7.04 -1.12 -10.36
C GLN A 91 8.45 -0.96 -9.76
N LYS A 92 9.47 -0.79 -10.60
CA LYS A 92 10.88 -0.74 -10.18
C LYS A 92 11.51 0.65 -10.20
N ASP A 93 10.78 1.64 -10.72
CA ASP A 93 11.25 3.02 -10.84
C ASP A 93 10.24 3.96 -10.18
N ASN A 94 10.68 5.13 -9.70
CA ASN A 94 9.87 6.15 -9.07
C ASN A 94 9.50 7.29 -10.05
N GLY A 95 8.71 6.99 -11.08
CA GLY A 95 8.31 7.97 -12.09
C GLY A 95 6.85 7.87 -12.49
N TYR A 96 6.27 8.98 -12.98
CA TYR A 96 4.92 9.00 -13.56
C TYR A 96 4.84 8.14 -14.83
N ASP A 97 5.98 7.95 -15.51
CA ASP A 97 6.15 7.13 -16.71
C ASP A 97 6.58 5.68 -16.41
N SER A 98 6.70 5.31 -15.14
CA SER A 98 7.13 3.96 -14.77
C SER A 98 6.06 2.93 -15.12
N ASN A 99 6.47 1.88 -15.83
CA ASN A 99 5.55 0.84 -16.24
C ASN A 99 5.20 -0.07 -15.05
N ILE A 100 3.91 -0.09 -14.70
CA ILE A 100 3.36 -1.02 -13.72
C ILE A 100 3.07 -2.35 -14.43
N HIS A 101 3.64 -3.43 -13.92
CA HIS A 101 3.45 -4.76 -14.49
C HIS A 101 2.75 -5.69 -13.49
N SER A 102 1.82 -6.52 -13.97
CA SER A 102 1.23 -7.56 -13.13
C SER A 102 2.29 -8.60 -12.78
N VAL A 103 2.38 -8.94 -11.51
CA VAL A 103 3.29 -10.01 -11.07
C VAL A 103 2.64 -11.34 -11.42
N SER A 104 3.31 -12.16 -12.24
CA SER A 104 2.87 -13.54 -12.51
C SER A 104 3.04 -14.40 -11.26
N PRO A 105 2.11 -15.32 -10.94
CA PRO A 105 2.26 -16.29 -9.84
C PRO A 105 3.58 -17.07 -9.88
N ASP A 106 4.15 -17.25 -11.07
CA ASP A 106 5.44 -17.94 -11.28
C ASP A 106 6.66 -17.09 -10.89
N ASN A 107 6.48 -15.77 -10.72
CA ASN A 107 7.52 -14.89 -10.19
C ASN A 107 7.53 -14.98 -8.65
N ILE A 108 8.05 -16.11 -8.16
CA ILE A 108 8.07 -16.47 -6.74
C ILE A 108 8.80 -15.44 -5.89
N LYS A 109 9.84 -14.78 -6.42
CA LYS A 109 10.63 -13.79 -5.68
C LYS A 109 9.77 -12.57 -5.32
N ASP A 110 9.19 -11.93 -6.32
CA ASP A 110 8.39 -10.71 -6.15
C ASP A 110 7.12 -11.00 -5.36
N TYR A 111 6.49 -12.16 -5.58
CA TYR A 111 5.36 -12.60 -4.76
C TYR A 111 5.73 -12.75 -3.29
N ARG A 112 6.83 -13.45 -2.97
CA ARG A 112 7.26 -13.65 -1.58
C ARG A 112 7.56 -12.33 -0.90
N GLU A 113 8.24 -11.42 -1.60
CA GLU A 113 8.56 -10.12 -1.03
C GLU A 113 7.31 -9.28 -0.77
N ALA A 114 6.41 -9.19 -1.76
CA ALA A 114 5.15 -8.48 -1.61
C ALA A 114 4.32 -9.01 -0.42
N ILE A 115 4.22 -10.34 -0.27
CA ILE A 115 3.51 -10.96 0.85
C ILE A 115 4.19 -10.65 2.18
N ARG A 116 5.52 -10.76 2.27
CA ARG A 116 6.29 -10.43 3.49
C ARG A 116 6.04 -8.98 3.93
N CYS A 117 6.07 -8.05 2.98
CA CYS A 117 5.82 -6.64 3.26
C CYS A 117 4.37 -6.40 3.72
N PHE A 118 3.39 -7.12 3.15
CA PHE A 118 2.00 -7.06 3.56
C PHE A 118 1.77 -7.61 4.98
N GLU A 119 2.36 -8.76 5.32
CA GLU A 119 2.27 -9.35 6.66
C GLU A 119 2.87 -8.43 7.73
N ARG A 120 3.93 -7.69 7.37
CA ARG A 120 4.54 -6.68 8.25
C ARG A 120 3.63 -5.46 8.46
N LEU A 121 2.86 -5.04 7.46
CA LEU A 121 1.80 -4.06 7.66
C LEU A 121 0.75 -4.60 8.62
N GLU A 122 0.21 -5.77 8.29
CA GLU A 122 -0.91 -6.40 9.00
C GLU A 122 -0.59 -6.55 10.50
N SER A 123 0.60 -7.06 10.83
CA SER A 123 1.04 -7.25 12.22
C SER A 123 1.16 -5.96 13.04
N ARG A 124 1.23 -4.78 12.42
CA ARG A 124 1.51 -3.50 13.10
C ARG A 124 0.39 -2.48 12.99
N VAL A 125 -0.33 -2.45 11.87
CA VAL A 125 -1.33 -1.41 11.59
C VAL A 125 -2.50 -1.45 12.58
N PHE A 126 -2.93 -2.64 12.99
CA PHE A 126 -3.99 -2.80 13.98
C PHE A 126 -3.61 -2.23 15.35
N LYS A 127 -2.44 -2.61 15.88
CA LYS A 127 -1.93 -2.06 17.14
C LYS A 127 -1.77 -0.54 17.09
N ARG A 128 -1.30 0.00 15.95
CA ARG A 128 -1.21 1.47 15.77
C ARG A 128 -2.59 2.12 15.76
N ASN A 129 -3.57 1.48 15.12
CA ASN A 129 -4.95 1.97 15.12
C ASN A 129 -5.55 1.99 16.53
N ASP A 130 -5.28 0.98 17.35
CA ASP A 130 -5.76 0.95 18.74
C ASP A 130 -5.21 2.13 19.56
N VAL A 131 -3.90 2.43 19.40
CA VAL A 131 -3.27 3.60 20.02
C VAL A 131 -3.87 4.91 19.50
N TYR A 132 -4.12 5.00 18.19
CA TYR A 132 -4.77 6.18 17.61
C TYR A 132 -6.16 6.42 18.22
N LEU A 133 -6.97 5.37 18.34
CA LEU A 133 -8.30 5.44 18.93
C LEU A 133 -8.26 5.83 20.41
N SER A 134 -7.32 5.29 21.20
CA SER A 134 -7.20 5.70 22.61
C SER A 134 -6.87 7.19 22.73
N THR A 135 -5.92 7.69 21.93
CA THR A 135 -5.54 9.11 21.97
C THR A 135 -6.62 10.07 21.45
N LYS A 136 -7.51 9.60 20.57
CA LYS A 136 -8.63 10.39 20.03
C LYS A 136 -9.77 10.52 21.03
N ASN A 137 -9.99 9.49 21.86
CA ASN A 137 -11.03 9.48 22.88
C ASN A 137 -10.64 10.27 24.15
N ASP A 138 -9.36 10.56 24.33
CA ASP A 138 -8.83 11.38 25.43
C ASP A 138 -8.83 12.90 25.13
N ARG A 139 -9.38 13.33 23.98
CA ARG A 139 -9.53 14.73 23.55
C ARG A 139 -11.00 15.11 23.44
#